data_AF-A0A7W0R608-F1
#
_entry.id   AF-A0A7W0R608-F1
#
_cell.length_a   1.000
_cell.length_b   1.000
_cell.length_c   1.000
_cell.angle_alpha   90.00
_cell.angle_beta   90.00
_cell.angle_gamma   90.00
#
_symmetry.space_group_name_H-M   'P 1'
#
loop_
_entity.id
_entity.type
_entity.pdbx_description
1 polymer ?
#
loop_
_entity_poly.entity_id
_entity_poly.type
_entity_poly.pdbx_seq_one_letter_code
_entity_poly.pdbx_strand_id
1 'polypeptide(L)'
;MTEPDLLDLHARAVRASVAVVSRVHTNDLARATPCGNWNLGDLLAHMTVQHDGFAAASAGNGGDVSLWAVQPLGPDPVGAYAAAAGRVLTAFAQDGVLEREFALPEISPLTTFPGKQAIRFHLVDYVVHGWDVA
;
A
#
# COMPACT_ATOMS: atom_id res chain seq x y z
N MET A 1 -21.82 0.65 -0.66
CA MET A 1 -20.66 1.54 -0.79
C MET A 1 -20.74 2.24 -2.14
N THR A 2 -21.03 3.53 -2.13
CA THR A 2 -20.93 4.36 -3.34
C THR A 2 -19.45 4.57 -3.69
N GLU A 3 -19.16 5.14 -4.86
CA GLU A 3 -17.78 5.42 -5.27
C GLU A 3 -17.07 6.45 -4.36
N PRO A 4 -17.72 7.56 -3.97
CA PRO A 4 -17.17 8.47 -2.97
C PRO A 4 -16.88 7.78 -1.62
N ASP A 5 -17.70 6.80 -1.23
CA ASP A 5 -17.53 6.04 0.02
C ASP A 5 -16.29 5.13 -0.02
N LEU A 6 -15.97 4.52 -1.17
CA LEU A 6 -14.77 3.70 -1.32
C LEU A 6 -13.47 4.51 -1.14
N LEU A 7 -13.35 5.65 -1.82
CA LEU A 7 -12.14 6.48 -1.74
C LEU A 7 -11.96 7.08 -0.34
N ASP A 8 -13.06 7.45 0.34
CA ASP A 8 -12.99 7.93 1.73
C ASP A 8 -12.63 6.81 2.72
N LEU A 9 -13.18 5.59 2.56
CA LEU A 9 -12.77 4.41 3.34
C LEU A 9 -11.28 4.09 3.14
N HIS A 10 -10.82 4.04 1.88
CA HIS A 10 -9.41 3.83 1.56
C HIS A 10 -8.52 4.88 2.22
N ALA A 11 -8.86 6.17 2.06
CA ALA A 11 -8.06 7.25 2.61
C ALA A 11 -7.99 7.20 4.15
N ARG A 12 -9.08 6.81 4.82
CA ARG A 12 -9.09 6.61 6.28
C ARG A 12 -8.21 5.44 6.71
N ALA A 13 -8.28 4.30 6.02
CA ALA A 13 -7.46 3.14 6.33
C ALA A 13 -5.96 3.46 6.18
N VAL A 14 -5.56 4.10 5.09
CA VAL A 14 -4.16 4.49 4.85
C VAL A 14 -3.67 5.54 5.85
N ARG A 15 -4.50 6.53 6.23
CA ARG A 15 -4.11 7.48 7.28
C ARG A 15 -4.00 6.82 8.65
N ALA A 16 -4.88 5.86 8.95
CA ALA A 16 -4.81 5.10 10.19
C ALA A 16 -3.52 4.26 10.25
N SER A 17 -3.15 3.59 9.16
CA SER A 17 -1.90 2.82 9.11
C SER A 17 -0.66 3.70 9.26
N VAL A 18 -0.65 4.92 8.68
CA VAL A 18 0.40 5.92 8.94
C VAL A 18 0.47 6.30 10.41
N ALA A 19 -0.67 6.50 11.08
CA ALA A 19 -0.69 6.83 12.50
C ALA A 19 -0.14 5.69 13.37
N VAL A 20 -0.41 4.43 13.02
CA VAL A 20 0.16 3.27 13.72
C VAL A 20 1.67 3.16 13.46
N VAL A 21 2.09 3.18 12.18
CA VAL A 21 3.51 3.08 11.79
C VAL A 21 4.35 4.22 12.37
N SER A 22 3.78 5.42 12.57
CA SER A 22 4.50 6.56 13.18
C SER A 22 5.02 6.30 14.60
N ARG A 23 4.54 5.24 15.26
CA ARG A 23 4.96 4.82 16.61
C ARG A 23 6.06 3.76 16.61
N VAL A 24 6.46 3.26 15.43
CA VAL A 24 7.50 2.24 15.29
C VAL A 24 8.87 2.87 15.49
N HIS A 25 9.70 2.23 16.32
CA HIS A 25 11.11 2.59 16.48
C HIS A 25 12.02 1.56 15.82
N THR A 26 13.28 1.93 15.56
CA THR A 26 14.26 1.02 14.94
C THR A 26 14.44 -0.30 15.71
N ASN A 27 14.34 -0.25 17.04
CA ASN A 27 14.43 -1.43 17.89
C ASN A 27 13.23 -2.38 17.76
N ASP A 28 12.10 -1.90 17.22
CA ASP A 28 10.90 -2.72 17.00
C ASP A 28 10.99 -3.56 15.72
N LEU A 29 11.85 -3.19 14.77
CA LEU A 29 11.88 -3.78 13.42
C LEU A 29 12.11 -5.30 13.43
N ALA A 30 12.82 -5.83 14.43
CA ALA A 30 13.07 -7.26 14.56
C ALA A 30 11.92 -8.05 15.24
N ARG A 31 10.87 -7.38 15.72
CA ARG A 31 9.73 -8.04 16.38
C ARG A 31 8.97 -8.89 15.38
N ALA A 32 8.54 -10.08 15.81
CA ALA A 32 7.67 -10.95 15.01
C ALA A 32 6.31 -10.30 14.79
N THR A 33 5.69 -10.61 13.64
CA THR A 33 4.32 -10.18 13.28
C THR A 33 3.40 -11.40 13.16
N PRO A 34 2.07 -11.20 13.12
CA PRO A 34 1.13 -12.27 12.77
C PRO A 34 1.26 -12.78 11.33
N CYS A 35 1.98 -12.07 10.44
CA CYS A 35 2.14 -12.37 9.01
C CYS A 35 3.12 -13.55 8.74
N GLY A 36 3.12 -14.57 9.60
CA GLY A 36 3.96 -15.74 9.48
C GLY A 36 5.44 -15.44 9.75
N ASN A 37 6.27 -15.53 8.72
CA ASN A 37 7.73 -15.43 8.86
C ASN A 37 8.27 -14.00 8.78
N TRP A 38 7.39 -13.00 8.73
CA TRP A 38 7.79 -11.60 8.62
C TRP A 38 8.01 -10.98 9.99
N ASN A 39 9.16 -10.33 10.15
CA ASN A 39 9.33 -9.36 11.23
C ASN A 39 8.67 -8.02 10.83
N LEU A 40 8.62 -7.08 11.78
CA LEU A 40 8.00 -5.78 11.56
C LEU A 40 8.69 -4.98 10.43
N GLY A 41 10.01 -5.14 10.27
CA GLY A 41 10.75 -4.54 9.16
C GLY A 41 10.32 -5.08 7.80
N ASP A 42 10.14 -6.40 7.67
CA ASP A 42 9.67 -7.05 6.45
C ASP A 42 8.25 -6.58 6.10
N LEU A 43 7.36 -6.55 7.10
CA LEU A 43 6.00 -6.05 6.94
C LEU A 43 5.98 -4.58 6.51
N LEU A 44 6.79 -3.72 7.15
CA LEU A 44 6.87 -2.31 6.81
C LEU A 44 7.42 -2.09 5.39
N ALA A 45 8.41 -2.88 4.98
CA ALA A 45 8.97 -2.82 3.62
C ALA A 45 7.92 -3.25 2.58
N HIS A 46 7.17 -4.32 2.87
CA HIS A 46 6.06 -4.78 2.04
C HIS A 46 4.99 -3.70 1.89
N MET A 47 4.46 -3.18 3.00
CA MET A 47 3.43 -2.14 2.92
C MET A 47 3.97 -0.91 2.16
N THR A 48 5.21 -0.48 2.40
CA THR A 48 5.79 0.66 1.67
C THR A 48 5.78 0.44 0.16
N VAL A 49 6.23 -0.74 -0.32
CA VAL A 49 6.25 -0.99 -1.77
C VAL A 49 4.86 -1.16 -2.37
N GLN A 50 3.88 -1.70 -1.61
CA GLN A 50 2.50 -1.80 -2.10
C GLN A 50 1.87 -0.43 -2.33
N HIS A 51 2.13 0.57 -1.48
CA HIS A 51 1.68 1.94 -1.75
C HIS A 51 2.22 2.44 -3.10
N ASP A 52 3.51 2.23 -3.36
CA ASP A 52 4.19 2.71 -4.56
C ASP A 52 3.75 1.97 -5.82
N GLY A 53 3.66 0.65 -5.77
CA GLY A 53 3.19 -0.19 -6.87
C GLY A 53 1.76 0.17 -7.29
N PHE A 54 0.86 0.35 -6.33
CA PHE A 54 -0.52 0.75 -6.64
C PHE A 54 -0.63 2.19 -7.13
N ALA A 55 0.18 3.12 -6.61
CA ALA A 55 0.26 4.47 -7.14
C ALA A 55 0.73 4.44 -8.61
N ALA A 56 1.76 3.66 -8.92
CA ALA A 56 2.26 3.47 -10.28
C ALA A 56 1.22 2.79 -11.20
N ALA A 57 0.50 1.79 -10.70
CA ALA A 57 -0.58 1.13 -11.43
C ALA A 57 -1.67 2.12 -11.85
N SER A 58 -2.07 3.03 -10.97
CA SER A 58 -3.07 4.06 -11.28
C SER A 58 -2.61 5.08 -12.35
N ALA A 59 -1.30 5.19 -12.53
CA ALA A 59 -0.64 6.01 -13.54
C ALA A 59 -0.33 5.22 -14.84
N GLY A 60 -0.77 3.95 -14.94
CA GLY A 60 -0.55 3.09 -16.11
C GLY A 60 0.79 2.35 -16.13
N ASN A 61 1.59 2.44 -15.07
CA ASN A 61 2.94 1.86 -15.00
C ASN A 61 3.00 0.53 -14.22
N GLY A 62 1.85 -0.01 -13.78
CA GLY A 62 1.79 -1.18 -12.90
C GLY A 62 2.36 -2.47 -13.50
N GLY A 63 2.53 -2.55 -14.83
CA GLY A 63 3.16 -3.70 -15.49
C GLY A 63 4.68 -3.79 -15.29
N ASP A 64 5.32 -2.72 -14.82
CA ASP A 64 6.73 -2.74 -14.47
C ASP A 64 6.91 -3.43 -13.10
N VAL A 65 7.28 -4.70 -13.13
CA VAL A 65 7.51 -5.54 -11.95
C VAL A 65 8.58 -4.97 -10.99
N SER A 66 9.49 -4.11 -11.48
CA SER A 66 10.50 -3.50 -10.63
C SER A 66 9.92 -2.51 -9.62
N LEU A 67 8.74 -1.95 -9.92
CA LEU A 67 8.01 -1.03 -9.03
C LEU A 67 7.31 -1.75 -7.86
N TRP A 68 7.28 -3.08 -7.89
CA TRP A 68 6.72 -3.94 -6.84
C TRP A 68 7.82 -4.62 -6.00
N ALA A 69 9.09 -4.45 -6.37
CA ALA A 69 10.19 -5.12 -5.70
C ALA A 69 10.48 -4.49 -4.34
N VAL A 70 10.26 -5.25 -3.26
CA VAL A 70 10.63 -4.87 -1.90
C VAL A 70 12.12 -4.51 -1.85
N GLN A 71 12.42 -3.31 -1.35
CA GLN A 71 13.79 -2.83 -1.17
C GLN A 71 14.22 -2.95 0.30
N PRO A 72 15.52 -3.09 0.58
CA PRO A 72 16.04 -2.98 1.95
C PRO A 72 15.61 -1.67 2.59
N LEU A 73 15.26 -1.73 3.88
CA LEU A 73 14.88 -0.52 4.62
C LEU A 73 16.03 0.47 4.65
N GLY A 74 15.72 1.72 4.31
CA GLY A 74 16.63 2.86 4.45
C GLY A 74 16.77 3.32 5.91
N PRO A 75 17.51 4.42 6.14
CA PRO A 75 17.76 4.95 7.49
C PRO A 75 16.50 5.50 8.18
N ASP A 76 15.47 5.86 7.41
CA ASP A 76 14.17 6.34 7.93
C ASP A 76 13.01 5.56 7.28
N PRO A 77 12.73 4.34 7.76
CA PRO A 77 11.69 3.50 7.18
C PRO A 77 10.27 4.03 7.48
N VAL A 78 10.08 4.74 8.60
CA VAL A 78 8.78 5.35 8.97
C VAL A 78 8.46 6.52 8.04
N GLY A 79 9.43 7.41 7.80
CA GLY A 79 9.27 8.51 6.85
C GLY A 79 9.08 8.03 5.41
N ALA A 80 9.80 6.99 5.00
CA ALA A 80 9.64 6.38 3.68
C ALA A 80 8.21 5.83 3.47
N TYR A 81 7.67 5.12 4.47
CA TYR A 81 6.30 4.63 4.45
C TYR A 81 5.27 5.76 4.37
N ALA A 82 5.43 6.81 5.18
CA ALA A 82 4.52 7.96 5.16
C ALA A 82 4.54 8.69 3.81
N ALA A 83 5.71 8.79 3.17
CA ALA A 83 5.84 9.36 1.83
C ALA A 83 5.15 8.51 0.77
N ALA A 84 5.30 7.17 0.82
CA ALA A 84 4.63 6.24 -0.08
C ALA A 84 3.09 6.32 0.08
N ALA A 85 2.61 6.34 1.33
CA ALA A 85 1.19 6.55 1.63
C ALA A 85 0.66 7.87 1.03
N GLY A 86 1.42 8.96 1.12
CA GLY A 86 1.07 10.23 0.48
C GLY A 86 0.96 10.14 -1.05
N ARG A 87 1.85 9.37 -1.69
CA ARG A 87 1.82 9.13 -3.14
C ARG A 87 0.56 8.38 -3.56
N VAL A 88 0.21 7.27 -2.89
CA VAL A 88 -0.99 6.51 -3.27
C VAL A 88 -2.28 7.30 -3.03
N LEU A 89 -2.36 8.08 -1.94
CA LEU A 89 -3.52 8.93 -1.66
C LEU A 89 -3.70 10.00 -2.74
N THR A 90 -2.61 10.62 -3.18
CA THR A 90 -2.62 11.62 -4.26
C THR A 90 -3.01 10.98 -5.59
N ALA A 91 -2.52 9.77 -5.86
CA ALA A 91 -2.78 9.04 -7.09
C ALA A 91 -4.26 8.59 -7.17
N PHE A 92 -4.84 8.13 -6.06
CA PHE A 92 -6.24 7.72 -5.99
C PHE A 92 -7.24 8.89 -5.88
N ALA A 93 -6.75 10.12 -5.70
CA ALA A 93 -7.58 11.32 -5.79
C ALA A 93 -7.76 11.83 -7.23
N GLN A 94 -7.09 11.23 -8.22
CA GLN A 94 -7.17 11.68 -9.61
C GLN A 94 -8.51 11.32 -10.27
N ASP A 95 -9.00 12.21 -11.13
CA ASP A 95 -10.25 11.99 -11.85
C ASP A 95 -10.21 10.72 -12.70
N GLY A 96 -11.32 9.98 -12.65
CA GLY A 96 -11.51 8.73 -13.39
C GLY A 96 -10.69 7.56 -12.89
N VAL A 97 -9.98 7.66 -11.75
CA VAL A 97 -9.14 6.56 -11.25
C VAL A 97 -9.89 5.24 -11.07
N LEU A 98 -11.18 5.31 -10.75
CA LEU A 98 -12.01 4.12 -10.52
C LEU A 98 -12.26 3.29 -11.78
N GLU A 99 -12.19 3.93 -12.95
CA GLU A 99 -12.43 3.29 -14.25
C GLU A 99 -11.14 2.95 -15.01
N ARG A 100 -9.98 3.42 -14.54
CA ARG A 100 -8.69 3.09 -15.16
C ARG A 100 -8.35 1.62 -14.93
N GLU A 101 -7.69 1.03 -15.91
CA GLU A 101 -7.18 -0.33 -15.81
C GLU A 101 -5.83 -0.36 -15.09
N PHE A 102 -5.73 -1.16 -14.04
CA PHE A 102 -4.53 -1.34 -13.23
C PHE A 102 -3.92 -2.70 -13.57
N ALA A 103 -2.68 -2.69 -14.05
CA ALA A 103 -1.86 -3.91 -14.08
C ALA A 103 -1.32 -4.19 -12.67
N LEU A 104 -1.63 -5.38 -12.12
CA LEU A 104 -1.26 -5.81 -10.77
C LEU A 104 -0.56 -7.18 -10.84
N PRO A 105 0.72 -7.24 -11.24
CA PRO A 105 1.42 -8.48 -11.57
C PRO A 105 1.50 -9.49 -10.41
N GLU A 106 1.48 -9.02 -9.16
CA GLU A 106 1.43 -9.89 -7.97
C GLU A 106 0.10 -10.63 -7.80
N ILE A 107 -0.99 -10.08 -8.33
CA ILE A 107 -2.32 -10.71 -8.32
C ILE A 107 -2.52 -11.52 -9.60
N SER A 108 -2.21 -10.93 -10.75
CA SER A 108 -2.28 -11.61 -12.04
C SER A 108 -1.30 -10.98 -13.05
N PRO A 109 -0.43 -11.77 -13.69
CA PRO A 109 0.45 -11.27 -14.75
C PRO A 109 -0.27 -11.11 -16.10
N LEU A 110 -1.53 -11.56 -16.21
CA LEU A 110 -2.26 -11.63 -17.49
C LEU A 110 -3.48 -10.70 -17.54
N THR A 111 -3.93 -10.19 -16.38
CA THR A 111 -5.20 -9.49 -16.26
C THR A 111 -4.99 -8.11 -15.63
N THR A 112 -5.63 -7.10 -16.19
CA THR A 112 -5.79 -5.79 -15.55
C THR A 112 -7.12 -5.74 -14.80
N PHE A 113 -7.18 -4.86 -13.80
CA PHE A 113 -8.38 -4.68 -12.99
C PHE A 113 -8.87 -3.24 -13.10
N PRO A 114 -10.19 -3.01 -13.16
CA PRO A 114 -10.74 -1.67 -12.97
C PRO A 114 -10.27 -1.09 -11.64
N GLY A 115 -9.93 0.19 -11.61
CA GLY A 115 -9.35 0.85 -10.44
C GLY A 115 -10.22 0.71 -9.20
N LYS A 116 -11.55 0.69 -9.35
CA LYS A 116 -12.49 0.39 -8.28
C LYS A 116 -12.22 -0.94 -7.58
N GLN A 117 -11.86 -1.97 -8.32
CA GLN A 117 -11.51 -3.28 -7.77
C GLN A 117 -10.09 -3.27 -7.19
N ALA A 118 -9.12 -2.66 -7.88
CA ALA A 118 -7.76 -2.51 -7.39
C ALA A 118 -7.69 -1.78 -6.04
N ILE A 119 -8.41 -0.65 -5.91
CA ILE A 119 -8.47 0.16 -4.69
C ILE A 119 -9.13 -0.62 -3.54
N ARG A 120 -10.06 -1.54 -3.82
CA ARG A 120 -10.62 -2.43 -2.79
C ARG A 120 -9.58 -3.42 -2.27
N PHE A 121 -8.75 -3.98 -3.15
CA PHE A 121 -7.64 -4.85 -2.71
C PHE A 121 -6.70 -4.08 -1.78
N HIS A 122 -6.26 -2.89 -2.20
CA HIS A 122 -5.42 -2.04 -1.37
C HIS A 122 -6.11 -1.57 -0.08
N LEU A 123 -7.43 -1.31 -0.08
CA LEU A 123 -8.16 -0.99 1.15
C LEU A 123 -8.09 -2.15 2.15
N VAL A 124 -8.42 -3.37 1.72
CA VAL A 124 -8.43 -4.55 2.60
C VAL A 124 -7.03 -4.80 3.17
N ASP A 125 -6.02 -4.73 2.31
CA ASP A 125 -4.62 -4.93 2.68
C ASP A 125 -4.20 -4.02 3.85
N TYR A 126 -4.55 -2.73 3.78
CA TYR A 126 -4.15 -1.76 4.81
C TYR A 126 -5.02 -1.75 6.06
N VAL A 127 -6.26 -2.24 5.97
CA VAL A 127 -7.04 -2.52 7.19
C VAL A 127 -6.41 -3.67 7.96
N VAL A 128 -6.02 -4.75 7.27
CA VAL A 128 -5.42 -5.93 7.90
C VAL A 128 -4.02 -5.63 8.42
N HIS A 129 -3.12 -5.18 7.56
CA HIS A 129 -1.73 -4.92 7.95
C HIS A 129 -1.56 -3.75 8.92
N GLY A 130 -2.51 -2.80 8.94
CA GLY A 130 -2.57 -1.79 9.99
C GLY A 130 -2.74 -2.39 11.40
N TRP A 131 -3.42 -3.53 11.54
CA TRP A 131 -3.49 -4.28 12.80
C TRP A 131 -2.23 -5.11 13.06
N ASP A 132 -1.60 -5.66 12.02
CA ASP A 132 -0.41 -6.51 12.16
C ASP A 132 0.85 -5.72 12.64
N VAL A 133 0.86 -4.40 12.44
CA VAL A 133 1.89 -3.48 12.97
C VAL A 133 1.68 -3.15 14.45
N ALA A 134 0.43 -3.15 14.93
CA ALA A 134 0.02 -2.61 16.23
C ALA A 134 0.46 -3.46 17.44
#